data_AF-A0A3B9SR89-F1
#
_entry.id   AF-A0A3B9SR89-F1
#
_cell.length_a   1.000
_cell.length_b   1.000
_cell.length_c   1.000
_cell.angle_alpha   90.00
_cell.angle_beta   90.00
_cell.angle_gamma   90.00
#
_symmetry.space_group_name_H-M   'P 1'
#
loop_
_entity.id
_entity.type
_entity.pdbx_description
1 polymer ?
#
loop_
_entity_poly.entity_id
_entity_poly.type
_entity_poly.pdbx_seq_one_letter_code
_entity_poly.pdbx_strand_id
1 'polypeptide(L)' 'MTELARVFEVLEKAGFEVLPVPGMRWLELRKAGTPRICMKEKTLRELVGALGEDPELVARCLTDPMMVRLLKEEARALEA' A
#
# COMPACT_ATOMS: atom_id res chain seq x y z
N MET A 1 15.32 -13.11 5.89
CA MET A 1 14.26 -12.10 5.73
C MET A 1 13.35 -12.53 4.60
N THR A 2 12.03 -12.52 4.80
CA THR A 2 11.05 -12.79 3.74
C THR A 2 10.82 -11.53 2.90
N GLU A 3 10.42 -11.69 1.65
CA GLU A 3 10.09 -10.59 0.74
C GLU A 3 9.02 -9.64 1.34
N LEU A 4 8.01 -10.20 2.01
CA LEU A 4 6.94 -9.42 2.65
C LEU A 4 7.47 -8.52 3.79
N ALA A 5 8.45 -9.00 4.56
CA ALA A 5 9.04 -8.21 5.64
C ALA A 5 9.80 -6.99 5.08
N ARG A 6 10.45 -7.12 3.92
CA ARG A 6 11.10 -5.99 3.24
C ARG A 6 10.06 -4.96 2.77
N VAL A 7 8.98 -5.43 2.16
CA VAL A 7 7.88 -4.56 1.73
C VAL A 7 7.31 -3.75 2.91
N PHE A 8 7.11 -4.38 4.06
CA PHE A 8 6.63 -3.68 5.26
C PHE A 8 7.65 -2.69 5.81
N GLU A 9 8.94 -3.04 5.81
CA GLU A 9 10.00 -2.12 6.22
C GLU A 9 10.08 -0.88 5.32
N VAL A 10 9.92 -1.04 4.00
CA VAL A 10 9.88 0.07 3.04
C VAL A 10 8.68 0.98 3.32
N LEU A 11 7.51 0.41 3.64
CA LEU A 11 6.30 1.16 3.97
C LEU A 11 6.44 1.94 5.28
N GLU A 12 7.01 1.32 6.32
CA GLU A 12 7.33 2.01 7.57
C GLU A 12 8.29 3.19 7.31
N LYS A 13 9.35 2.97 6.52
CA LYS A 13 10.29 4.03 6.11
C LYS A 13 9.62 5.14 5.28
N ALA A 14 8.62 4.79 4.47
CA ALA A 14 7.78 5.72 3.72
C ALA A 14 6.78 6.49 4.61
N GLY A 15 6.71 6.16 5.91
CA GLY A 15 5.83 6.76 6.90
C GLY A 15 4.40 6.20 6.89
N PHE A 16 4.22 4.98 6.38
CA PHE A 16 2.95 4.27 6.40
C PHE A 16 2.94 3.19 7.49
N GLU A 17 1.85 3.14 8.23
CA GLU A 17 1.49 2.03 9.09
C GLU A 17 0.68 1.02 8.27
N VAL A 18 1.06 -0.26 8.36
CA VAL A 18 0.42 -1.37 7.63
C VAL A 18 -0.37 -2.21 8.62
N LEU A 19 -1.68 -2.33 8.42
CA LEU A 19 -2.58 -3.12 9.25
C LEU A 19 -3.24 -4.22 8.42
N PRO A 20 -3.21 -5.50 8.86
CA PRO A 20 -3.95 -6.55 8.20
C PRO A 20 -5.45 -6.37 8.43
N VAL A 21 -6.26 -6.49 7.37
CA VAL A 21 -7.72 -6.44 7.47
C VAL A 21 -8.24 -7.82 7.92
N PRO A 22 -8.91 -7.93 9.08
CA PRO A 22 -9.39 -9.22 9.58
C PRO A 22 -10.37 -9.88 8.61
N GLY A 23 -10.19 -11.18 8.37
CA GLY A 23 -11.07 -11.97 7.49
C GLY A 23 -10.84 -11.78 5.99
N MET A 24 -9.89 -10.93 5.57
CA MET A 24 -9.54 -10.71 4.17
C MET A 24 -8.01 -10.74 3.96
N ARG A 25 -7.55 -11.10 2.76
CA ARG A 25 -6.12 -11.01 2.37
C ARG A 25 -5.74 -9.59 1.93
N TRP A 26 -6.19 -8.60 2.69
CA TRP A 26 -6.05 -7.18 2.38
C TRP A 26 -5.23 -6.49 3.48
N LEU A 27 -4.55 -5.43 3.07
CA LEU A 27 -3.74 -4.58 3.94
C LEU A 27 -4.29 -3.17 3.88
N GLU A 28 -4.46 -2.56 5.03
CA GLU A 28 -4.78 -1.15 5.18
C GLU A 28 -3.50 -0.36 5.42
N LEU A 29 -3.24 0.62 4.58
CA LEU A 29 -2.13 1.56 4.70
C LEU A 29 -2.65 2.87 5.29
N ARG A 30 -2.05 3.30 6.40
CA ARG A 30 -2.38 4.54 7.10
C ARG A 30 -1.17 5.45 7.16
N LYS A 31 -1.36 6.72 6.81
CA LYS A 31 -0.36 7.77 7.01
C LYS A 31 -1.05 9.04 7.44
N ALA A 32 -0.41 9.78 8.35
CA ALA A 32 -0.98 11.01 8.89
C ALA A 32 -1.17 12.04 7.76
N GLY A 33 -2.35 12.65 7.70
CA GLY A 33 -2.69 13.65 6.68
C GLY A 33 -3.02 13.09 5.30
N THR A 34 -3.03 11.76 5.11
CA THR A 34 -3.39 11.13 3.85
C THR A 34 -4.65 10.27 4.02
N PRO A 35 -5.44 10.06 2.96
CA PRO A 35 -6.53 9.10 3.01
C PRO A 35 -6.02 7.68 3.30
N ARG A 36 -6.85 6.88 3.95
CA ARG A 36 -6.62 5.44 4.12
C ARG A 36 -6.73 4.73 2.78
N ILE A 37 -5.85 3.76 2.56
CA ILE A 37 -5.77 2.98 1.33
C ILE A 37 -5.84 1.51 1.71
N CYS A 38 -6.77 0.77 1.13
CA CYS A 38 -6.85 -0.68 1.28
C CYS A 38 -6.42 -1.33 -0.03
N MET A 39 -5.52 -2.31 0.03
CA MET A 39 -5.11 -3.06 -1.15
C MET A 39 -4.74 -4.50 -0.80
N LYS A 40 -4.76 -5.37 -1.82
CA LYS A 40 -4.32 -6.76 -1.65
C LYS A 40 -2.82 -6.81 -1.40
N GLU A 41 -2.39 -7.78 -0.59
CA GLU A 41 -0.97 -8.01 -0.32
C GLU A 41 -0.16 -8.23 -1.61
N LYS A 42 -0.71 -8.96 -2.59
CA LYS A 42 -0.06 -9.18 -3.89
C LYS A 42 0.21 -7.86 -4.63
N THR A 43 -0.80 -6.99 -4.72
CA THR A 43 -0.71 -5.69 -5.38
C THR A 43 0.32 -4.80 -4.70
N LEU A 44 0.36 -4.81 -3.37
CA LEU A 44 1.34 -4.06 -2.59
C LEU A 44 2.77 -4.51 -2.91
N ARG A 45 3.01 -5.83 -2.94
CA ARG A 45 4.32 -6.39 -3.29
C ARG A 45 4.73 -6.02 -4.71
N GLU A 46 3.83 -6.14 -5.68
CA GLU A 46 4.10 -5.79 -7.07
C GLU A 46 4.41 -4.29 -7.23
N LEU A 47 3.68 -3.42 -6.52
CA LEU A 47 3.91 -1.98 -6.54
C LEU A 47 5.26 -1.61 -5.92
N VAL A 48 5.57 -2.13 -4.72
CA VAL A 48 6.83 -1.83 -4.04
C VAL A 48 8.02 -2.39 -4.84
N GLY A 49 7.88 -3.58 -5.42
CA GLY A 49 8.88 -4.16 -6.31
C GLY A 49 9.09 -3.35 -7.59
N ALA A 50 8.01 -2.87 -8.22
CA ALA A 50 8.10 -2.02 -9.42
C ALA A 50 8.76 -0.66 -9.14
N LEU A 51 8.63 -0.15 -7.91
CA LEU A 51 9.28 1.09 -7.45
C LEU A 51 10.70 0.85 -6.90
N GLY A 52 11.24 -0.36 -7.03
CA GLY A 52 12.61 -0.68 -6.63
C GLY A 52 12.83 -0.69 -5.12
N GLU A 53 11.78 -0.96 -4.33
CA GLU A 53 11.84 -0.94 -2.86
C GLU A 53 12.26 0.42 -2.28
N ASP A 54 12.09 1.51 -3.05
CA ASP A 54 12.45 2.86 -2.62
C ASP A 54 11.32 3.52 -1.80
N PRO A 55 11.56 3.88 -0.53
CA PRO A 55 10.52 4.43 0.35
C PRO A 55 10.02 5.81 -0.08
N GLU A 56 10.85 6.64 -0.73
CA GLU A 56 10.43 7.97 -1.20
C GLU A 56 9.51 7.86 -2.43
N LEU A 57 9.86 6.99 -3.38
CA LEU A 57 9.02 6.69 -4.54
C LEU A 57 7.70 6.04 -4.13
N VAL A 58 7.74 5.07 -3.21
CA VAL A 58 6.55 4.45 -2.64
C VAL A 58 5.69 5.50 -1.94
N ALA A 59 6.28 6.38 -1.14
CA ALA A 59 5.54 7.44 -0.48
C ALA A 59 4.88 8.39 -1.47
N ARG A 60 5.59 8.84 -2.49
CA ARG A 60 5.05 9.74 -3.53
C ARG A 60 3.93 9.06 -4.32
N CYS A 61 4.10 7.79 -4.68
CA CYS A 61 3.09 7.01 -5.40
C CYS A 61 1.81 6.85 -4.58
N LEU A 62 1.93 6.46 -3.31
CA LEU A 62 0.79 6.22 -2.42
C LEU A 62 0.16 7.51 -1.86
N THR A 63 0.79 8.67 -2.05
CA THR A 63 0.20 9.97 -1.69
C THR A 63 -0.28 10.76 -2.90
N ASP A 64 0.03 10.30 -4.11
CA ASP A 64 -0.45 10.92 -5.34
C ASP A 64 -1.99 10.81 -5.43
N PRO A 65 -2.71 11.93 -5.56
CA PRO A 65 -4.17 11.93 -5.51
C PRO A 65 -4.81 11.17 -6.67
N MET A 66 -4.16 11.06 -7.83
CA MET A 66 -4.65 10.26 -8.95
C MET A 66 -4.47 8.78 -8.67
N MET A 67 -3.30 8.38 -8.16
CA MET A 67 -3.02 7.01 -7.79
C MET A 67 -3.92 6.51 -6.65
N VAL A 68 -4.13 7.33 -5.62
CA VAL A 68 -5.04 7.03 -4.51
C VAL A 68 -6.47 6.82 -5.00
N ARG A 69 -6.94 7.64 -5.95
CA ARG A 69 -8.28 7.45 -6.54
C ARG A 69 -8.38 6.12 -7.26
N LEU A 70 -7.39 5.80 -8.10
CA LEU A 70 -7.34 4.55 -8.85
C LEU A 70 -7.34 3.32 -7.93
N LEU A 71 -6.53 3.33 -6.88
CA LEU A 71 -6.48 2.25 -5.88
C LEU A 71 -7.80 2.08 -5.13
N LYS A 72 -8.51 3.19 -4.84
CA LYS A 72 -9.84 3.14 -4.22
C LYS A 72 -10.90 2.60 -5.15
N GLU A 73 -10.84 2.93 -6.43
CA GLU A 73 -11.77 2.40 -7.44
C GLU A 73 -11.57 0.90 -7.65
N GLU A 74 -10.32 0.43 -7.70
CA GLU A 74 -10.02 -1.01 -7.76
C GLU A 74 -10.51 -1.74 -6.51
N ALA A 75 -10.29 -1.18 -5.31
CA ALA A 75 -10.80 -1.76 -4.07
C ALA A 75 -12.33 -1.89 -4.10
N ARG A 76 -13.04 -0.86 -4.59
CA ARG A 76 -14.50 -0.84 -4.67
C ARG A 76 -15.07 -1.80 -5.72
N ALA A 77 -14.39 -1.94 -6.86
CA ALA A 77 -14.78 -2.88 -7.92
C ALA A 77 -14.64 -4.35 -7.48
N LEU A 78 -13.82 -4.62 -6.47
CA LEU A 78 -13.59 -5.96 -5.92
C LEU A 78 -14.57 -6.33 -4.78
N GLU A 79 -15.34 -5.37 -4.26
CA GLU A 79 -16.39 -5.60 -3.26
C GLU A 79 -17.78 -5.90 -3.88
N ALA A 80 -17.92 -5.78 -5.21
CA ALA A 80 -19.15 -6.05 -5.98
C ALA A 80 -19.14 -7.45 -6.62
#